data_AF-A0A3D5ZHP9-F1
#
_entry.id   AF-A0A3D5ZHP9-F1
#
_cell.length_a   1.000
_cell.length_b   1.000
_cell.length_c   1.000
_cell.angle_alpha   90.00
_cell.angle_beta   90.00
_cell.angle_gamma   90.00
#
_symmetry.space_group_name_H-M   'P 1'
#
loop_
_entity.id
_entity.type
_entity.pdbx_description
1 polymer ?
#
loop_
_entity_poly.entity_id
_entity_poly.type
_entity_poly.pdbx_seq_one_letter_code
_entity_poly.pdbx_strand_id
1 'polypeptide(L)' 'LNEPSVVAVRYNGNRKTVIAVGEEAKLMLGRTPGDIQAIRPMRDGVIADFEVA' A
#
# COMPACT_ATOMS: atom_id res chain seq x y z
N LEU A 1 17.52 -1.90 -10.51
CA LEU A 1 17.07 -2.09 -9.12
C LEU A 1 15.55 -2.23 -9.17
N ASN A 2 15.03 -3.46 -9.09
CA ASN A 2 13.61 -3.76 -9.37
C ASN A 2 12.82 -3.79 -8.06
N GLU A 3 12.63 -2.61 -7.46
CA GLU A 3 11.83 -2.51 -6.24
C GLU A 3 10.34 -2.66 -6.57
N PRO A 4 9.59 -3.55 -5.90
CA PRO A 4 8.19 -3.78 -6.21
C PRO A 4 7.34 -2.57 -5.83
N SER A 5 6.53 -2.06 -6.77
CA SER A 5 5.60 -0.94 -6.51
C SER A 5 4.37 -1.41 -5.71
N VAL A 6 4.55 -1.62 -4.40
CA VAL A 6 3.52 -2.01 -3.43
C VAL A 6 3.61 -1.07 -2.23
N VAL A 7 2.47 -0.71 -1.65
CA VAL A 7 2.36 0.12 -0.44
C VAL A 7 1.34 -0.52 0.49
N ALA A 8 1.67 -0.61 1.78
CA ALA A 8 0.74 -1.06 2.80
C ALA A 8 0.18 0.15 3.55
N VAL A 9 -1.14 0.21 3.64
CA VAL A 9 -1.89 1.31 4.24
C VAL A 9 -2.76 0.75 5.35
N ARG A 10 -2.68 1.34 6.53
CA ARG A 10 -3.62 1.11 7.63
C ARG A 10 -4.78 2.09 7.53
N TYR A 11 -5.99 1.59 7.69
CA TYR A 11 -7.24 2.33 7.79
C TYR A 11 -7.62 2.47 9.26
N ASN A 12 -7.68 3.71 9.75
CA ASN A 12 -8.19 4.04 11.07
C ASN A 12 -9.39 4.98 10.89
N GLY A 13 -10.58 4.39 10.73
CA GLY A 13 -11.78 5.13 10.31
C GLY A 13 -11.59 5.73 8.91
N ASN A 14 -11.69 7.05 8.81
CA ASN A 14 -11.49 7.78 7.55
C ASN A 14 -10.02 8.14 7.27
N ARG A 15 -9.10 7.85 8.20
CA ARG A 15 -7.67 8.16 8.03
C ARG A 15 -6.95 6.96 7.43
N LYS A 16 -6.16 7.25 6.40
CA LYS A 16 -5.22 6.31 5.78
C LYS A 16 -3.81 6.65 6.27
N THR A 17 -3.05 5.65 6.72
CA THR A 17 -1.66 5.85 7.12
C THR A 17 -0.79 4.82 6.44
N VAL A 18 0.23 5.27 5.72
CA VAL A 18 1.23 4.38 5.11
C VAL A 18 2.08 3.78 6.21
N ILE A 19 2.15 2.44 6.25
CA ILE A 19 2.95 1.71 7.26
C ILE A 19 4.17 1.01 6.66
N ALA A 20 4.16 0.74 5.35
CA ALA A 20 5.28 0.14 4.62
C ALA A 20 5.19 0.42 3.13
N VAL A 21 6.33 0.39 2.44
CA VAL A 21 6.45 0.52 0.97
C VAL A 21 7.38 -0.57 0.44
N GLY A 22 7.31 -0.89 -0.85
CA GLY A 22 8.28 -1.79 -1.49
C GLY A 22 8.11 -3.25 -1.08
N GLU A 23 9.23 -3.88 -0.73
CA GLU A 23 9.26 -5.30 -0.33
C GLU A 23 8.51 -5.55 0.98
N GLU A 24 8.62 -4.65 1.95
CA GLU A 24 7.92 -4.77 3.23
C GLU A 24 6.40 -4.77 3.04
N ALA A 25 5.90 -3.88 2.17
CA ALA A 25 4.49 -3.86 1.80
C ALA A 25 4.06 -5.12 1.03
N LYS A 26 4.95 -5.69 0.22
CA LYS A 26 4.71 -6.94 -0.50
C LYS A 26 4.60 -8.13 0.45
N LEU A 27 5.40 -8.18 1.53
CA LEU A 27 5.32 -9.22 2.55
C LEU A 27 4.01 -9.19 3.35
N MET A 28 3.34 -8.03 3.38
CA MET A 28 2.03 -7.84 4.00
C MET A 28 0.87 -8.34 3.12
N LEU A 29 1.08 -8.58 1.81
CA LEU A 29 0.04 -9.14 0.93
C LEU A 29 -0.46 -10.49 1.46
N GLY A 30 -1.76 -10.56 1.75
CA GLY A 30 -2.40 -11.77 2.27
C GLY A 30 -2.06 -12.10 3.73
N ARG A 31 -1.35 -11.21 4.45
CA ARG A 31 -0.98 -11.35 5.86
C ARG A 31 -1.42 -10.16 6.72
N THR A 32 -2.28 -9.29 6.18
CA THR A 32 -2.76 -8.11 6.88
C THR A 32 -4.04 -8.39 7.68
N PRO A 33 -4.12 -7.94 8.95
CA PRO A 33 -5.40 -7.84 9.66
C PRO A 33 -6.33 -6.85 8.95
N GLY A 34 -7.65 -6.94 9.22
CA GLY A 34 -8.69 -6.26 8.42
C GLY A 34 -8.59 -4.74 8.32
N ASP A 35 -7.80 -4.10 9.17
CA ASP A 35 -7.49 -2.67 9.16
C ASP A 35 -6.30 -2.31 8.25
N ILE A 36 -5.56 -3.28 7.69
CA ILE A 36 -4.39 -3.03 6.84
C ILE A 36 -4.64 -3.60 5.43
N GLN A 37 -4.34 -2.79 4.42
CA GLN A 37 -4.47 -3.14 3.02
C GLN A 37 -3.15 -2.90 2.29
N ALA A 38 -2.64 -3.93 1.63
CA ALA A 38 -1.53 -3.78 0.69
C ALA A 38 -2.09 -3.48 -0.71
N ILE A 39 -1.73 -2.33 -1.27
CA ILE A 39 -2.17 -1.84 -2.58
C ILE A 39 -0.98 -1.63 -3.51
N ARG A 40 -1.19 -1.76 -4.81
CA ARG A 40 -0.18 -1.42 -5.82
C ARG A 40 -0.54 -0.06 -6.41
N PRO A 41 0.15 1.03 -6.02
CA PRO A 41 -0.17 2.38 -6.50
C PRO A 41 0.12 2.54 -7.99
N MET A 42 1.00 1.72 -8.55
CA MET A 42 1.37 1.75 -9.96
C MET A 42 0.80 0.50 -10.63
N ARG A 43 -0.20 0.67 -11.50
CA ARG A 43 -0.65 -0.36 -12.44
C ARG A 43 -0.50 0.23 -13.84
N ASP A 44 0.25 -0.47 -14.69
CA ASP A 44 0.48 -0.06 -16.10
C ASP A 44 1.08 1.34 -16.29
N GLY A 45 1.89 1.81 -15.32
CA GLY A 45 2.58 3.11 -15.39
C GLY A 45 1.74 4.32 -14.98
N VAL A 46 0.52 4.10 -14.47
CA VAL A 46 -0.40 5.15 -14.02
C VAL A 46 -0.50 5.12 -12.49
N ILE A 47 -0.42 6.29 -11.85
CA ILE A 47 -0.63 6.45 -10.41
C ILE A 47 -2.12 6.27 -10.14
N ALA A 48 -2.49 5.17 -9.48
CA ALA A 48 -3.80 4.99 -8.91
C ALA A 48 -3.89 5.87 -7.66
N ASP A 49 -4.49 7.05 -7.83
CA ASP A 49 -4.92 8.04 -6.84
C ASP A 49 -4.49 7.74 -5.39
N PHE A 50 -3.29 8.21 -5.02
CA PHE A 50 -2.85 8.26 -3.63
C PHE A 50 -3.23 9.63 -3.07
N GLU A 51 -4.53 9.83 -2.84
CA GLU A 51 -5.01 11.00 -2.11
C GLU A 51 -4.55 10.86 -0.65
N VAL A 52 -3.37 11.41 -0.36
CA VAL A 52 -2.88 11.72 0.98
C VAL A 52 -3.13 13.21 1.18
N ALA A 53 -4.40 13.58 1.39
CA ALA A 53 -4.79 14.94 1.77
C ALA A 53 -5.02 15.01 3.29
#